data_AF-A0A1I1E236-F1
#
_entry.id   AF-A0A1I1E236-F1
#
_cell.length_a   1.000
_cell.length_b   1.000
_cell.length_c   1.000
_cell.angle_alpha   90.00
_cell.angle_beta   90.00
_cell.angle_gamma   90.00
#
_symmetry.space_group_name_H-M   'P 1'
#
loop_
_entity.id
_entity.type
_entity.pdbx_description
1 polymer ?
#
loop_
_entity_poly.entity_id
_entity_poly.type
_entity_poly.pdbx_seq_one_letter_code
_entity_poly.pdbx_strand_id
1 'polypeptide(L)'
;MWKITEHKEAKSRQDIMVLAMIKEIIEHKTYITYAGSFIDEFKSRLAEIPRANKYSADLMYRTFTNDEWGKTLKIAKLNVLGDVKAIMYTLSFESTSKTPIQ
;
A
#
# COMPACT_ATOMS: atom_id res chain seq x y z
N MET A 1 -0.81 15.19 -0.59
CA MET A 1 -1.41 14.20 0.34
C MET A 1 -1.60 12.89 -0.44
N TRP A 2 -1.39 11.73 0.20
CA TRP A 2 -1.60 10.44 -0.48
C TRP A 2 -3.09 10.14 -0.60
N LYS A 3 -3.53 9.80 -1.80
CA LYS A 3 -4.90 9.36 -2.09
C LYS A 3 -4.92 7.86 -2.36
N ILE A 4 -5.77 7.15 -1.64
CA ILE A 4 -5.99 5.71 -1.85
C ILE A 4 -7.03 5.51 -2.96
N THR A 5 -6.69 4.69 -3.94
CA THR A 5 -7.64 4.13 -4.92
C THR A 5 -7.74 2.63 -4.67
N GLU A 6 -8.94 2.15 -4.36
CA GLU A 6 -9.23 0.73 -4.17
C GLU A 6 -9.62 0.08 -5.51
N HIS A 7 -8.96 -1.03 -5.85
CA HIS A 7 -9.24 -1.79 -7.08
C HIS A 7 -10.00 -3.08 -6.81
N LYS A 8 -9.83 -3.63 -5.61
CA LYS A 8 -10.50 -4.85 -5.17
C LYS A 8 -10.91 -4.72 -3.71
N GLU A 9 -12.11 -5.21 -3.44
CA GLU A 9 -12.68 -5.25 -2.10
C GLU A 9 -11.83 -6.09 -1.13
N ALA A 10 -11.62 -5.56 0.07
CA ALA A 10 -11.04 -6.29 1.19
C ALA A 10 -12.02 -7.35 1.71
N LYS A 11 -11.69 -8.64 1.54
CA LYS A 11 -12.60 -9.76 1.90
C LYS A 11 -12.18 -10.52 3.14
N SER A 12 -10.89 -10.57 3.41
CA SER A 12 -10.35 -11.29 4.57
C SER A 12 -9.98 -10.33 5.70
N ARG A 13 -9.93 -10.85 6.93
CA ARG A 13 -9.44 -10.10 8.10
C ARG A 13 -8.07 -9.48 7.83
N GLN A 14 -7.20 -10.18 7.11
CA GLN A 14 -5.88 -9.67 6.79
C GLN A 14 -5.95 -8.47 5.82
N ASP A 15 -6.82 -8.53 4.81
CA ASP A 15 -7.00 -7.41 3.87
C ASP A 15 -7.47 -6.15 4.61
N ILE A 16 -8.40 -6.31 5.56
CA ILE A 16 -8.90 -5.21 6.41
C ILE A 16 -7.79 -4.64 7.28
N MET A 17 -6.96 -5.49 7.90
CA MET A 17 -5.81 -5.05 8.71
C MET A 17 -4.78 -4.30 7.87
N VAL A 18 -4.51 -4.76 6.64
CA VAL A 18 -3.61 -4.06 5.71
C VAL A 18 -4.20 -2.70 5.32
N LEU A 19 -5.50 -2.61 5.01
CA LEU A 19 -6.15 -1.33 4.70
C LEU A 19 -6.09 -0.35 5.87
N ALA A 20 -6.40 -0.80 7.08
CA ALA A 20 -6.30 0.03 8.29
C ALA A 20 -4.87 0.55 8.49
N MET A 21 -3.88 -0.34 8.37
CA MET A 21 -2.46 0.01 8.46
C MET A 21 -2.06 1.04 7.39
N ILE A 22 -2.50 0.88 6.13
CA ILE A 22 -2.22 1.86 5.07
C ILE A 22 -2.77 3.24 5.43
N LYS A 23 -4.03 3.30 5.89
CA LYS A 23 -4.66 4.56 6.31
C LYS A 23 -3.90 5.21 7.46
N GLU A 24 -3.56 4.45 8.49
CA GLU A 24 -2.76 4.97 9.61
C GLU A 24 -1.41 5.53 9.16
N ILE A 25 -0.70 4.82 8.28
CA ILE A 25 0.61 5.24 7.76
C ILE A 25 0.46 6.59 7.03
N ILE A 26 -0.54 6.75 6.16
CA ILE A 26 -0.71 7.97 5.36
C ILE A 26 -1.33 9.14 6.15
N GLU A 27 -2.15 8.87 7.16
CA GLU A 27 -2.86 9.89 7.96
C GLU A 27 -2.00 10.41 9.12
N HIS A 28 -1.23 9.54 9.79
CA HIS A 28 -0.50 9.91 11.01
C HIS A 28 0.99 10.25 10.77
N LYS A 29 1.61 9.79 9.69
CA LYS A 29 3.02 10.10 9.41
C LYS A 29 3.14 11.25 8.40
N THR A 30 3.20 12.47 8.94
CA THR A 30 3.45 13.75 8.24
C THR A 30 4.74 13.79 7.40
N TYR A 31 5.63 12.80 7.55
CA TYR A 31 6.95 12.73 6.90
C TYR A 31 7.04 11.75 5.73
N ILE A 32 5.97 11.05 5.38
CA ILE A 32 5.97 10.16 4.21
C ILE A 32 5.68 11.00 2.97
N THR A 33 6.67 11.80 2.59
CA THR A 33 6.65 12.66 1.41
C THR A 33 7.24 11.96 0.18
N TYR A 34 7.85 10.78 0.36
CA TYR A 34 8.49 10.01 -0.70
C TYR A 34 8.14 8.52 -0.59
N ALA A 35 8.02 7.86 -1.75
CA ALA A 35 7.68 6.44 -1.87
C ALA A 35 8.56 5.51 -1.03
N GLY A 36 9.86 5.78 -0.93
CA GLY A 36 10.81 4.94 -0.17
C GLY A 36 10.43 4.79 1.29
N SER A 37 10.16 5.91 1.98
CA SER A 37 9.77 5.90 3.39
C SER A 37 8.45 5.17 3.64
N PHE A 38 7.50 5.24 2.70
CA PHE A 38 6.29 4.43 2.78
C PHE A 38 6.61 2.94 2.67
N ILE A 39 7.44 2.56 1.70
CA ILE A 39 7.77 1.17 1.41
C ILE A 39 8.43 0.51 2.63
N ASP A 40 9.37 1.19 3.29
CA ASP A 40 10.07 0.65 4.44
C ASP A 40 9.16 0.52 5.65
N GLU A 41 8.34 1.54 5.93
CA GLU A 41 7.35 1.49 7.01
C GLU A 41 6.32 0.37 6.76
N PHE A 42 5.80 0.29 5.53
CA PHE A 42 4.83 -0.73 5.14
C PHE A 42 5.42 -2.13 5.33
N LYS A 43 6.66 -2.37 4.90
CA LYS A 43 7.34 -3.68 5.09
C LYS A 43 7.50 -4.01 6.57
N SER A 44 7.91 -3.04 7.40
CA SER A 44 8.09 -3.24 8.84
C SER A 44 6.77 -3.64 9.52
N ARG A 45 5.71 -2.87 9.31
CA ARG A 45 4.40 -3.11 9.95
C ARG A 45 3.67 -4.32 9.38
N LEU A 46 3.89 -4.64 8.10
CA LEU A 46 3.29 -5.82 7.47
C LEU A 46 3.77 -7.13 8.11
N ALA A 47 4.99 -7.16 8.67
CA ALA A 47 5.50 -8.31 9.42
C ALA A 47 4.73 -8.54 10.74
N GLU A 48 4.09 -7.52 11.28
CA GLU A 48 3.30 -7.58 12.52
C GLU A 48 1.87 -8.10 12.28
N ILE A 49 1.39 -8.08 11.03
CA ILE A 49 0.03 -8.55 10.70
C ILE A 49 0.01 -10.08 10.73
N PRO A 50 -0.74 -10.70 11.67
CA PRO A 50 -0.75 -12.14 11.83
C PRO A 50 -1.33 -12.81 10.58
N ARG A 51 -0.57 -13.80 10.09
CA ARG A 51 -1.02 -14.66 9.00
C ARG A 51 -2.07 -15.62 9.54
N ALA A 52 -3.22 -15.69 8.87
CA ALA A 52 -4.30 -16.60 9.27
C ALA A 52 -3.86 -18.07 9.26
N ASN A 53 -2.81 -18.42 8.50
CA ASN A 53 -2.25 -19.75 8.47
C ASN A 53 -0.75 -19.69 8.14
N LYS A 54 0.10 -20.32 8.97
CA LYS A 54 1.57 -20.39 8.76
C LYS A 54 1.95 -21.19 7.51
N TYR A 55 1.03 -22.03 7.02
CA TYR A 55 1.14 -22.85 5.81
C TYR A 55 0.21 -22.35 4.69
N SER A 56 -0.47 -21.21 4.87
CA SER A 56 -1.33 -20.67 3.83
C SER A 56 -0.48 -20.24 2.64
N ALA A 57 -0.93 -20.74 1.51
CA ALA A 57 -0.58 -20.35 0.16
C ALA A 57 -0.64 -18.83 -0.06
N ASP A 58 -1.65 -18.14 0.48
CA ASP A 58 -1.61 -16.69 0.44
C ASP A 58 -0.72 -16.19 1.58
N LEU A 59 -0.01 -15.09 1.35
CA LEU A 59 0.16 -13.95 2.24
C LEU A 59 1.57 -13.37 2.11
N MET A 60 1.64 -12.21 1.48
CA MET A 60 2.42 -11.17 2.17
C MET A 60 1.98 -9.76 1.84
N TYR A 61 1.37 -9.50 0.70
CA TYR A 61 1.31 -8.16 0.14
C TYR A 61 2.71 -7.61 -0.18
N ARG A 62 2.82 -6.89 -1.28
CA ARG A 62 4.02 -6.16 -1.67
C ARG A 62 3.62 -4.77 -2.07
N THR A 63 4.41 -3.81 -1.62
CA THR A 63 4.33 -2.44 -2.12
C THR A 63 5.52 -2.18 -3.05
N PHE A 64 5.26 -1.48 -4.15
CA PHE A 64 6.30 -1.08 -5.11
C PHE A 64 5.84 0.17 -5.88
N THR A 65 6.81 0.94 -6.37
CA THR A 65 6.59 2.02 -7.32
C THR A 65 7.11 1.58 -8.70
N ASN A 66 6.44 2.04 -9.75
CA ASN A 66 6.91 1.95 -11.13
C ASN A 66 7.23 3.34 -11.71
N ASP A 67 7.07 4.40 -10.93
CA ASP A 67 7.27 5.76 -11.39
C ASP A 67 8.63 6.29 -10.93
N GLU A 68 9.37 6.90 -11.85
CA GLU A 68 10.70 7.46 -11.59
C GLU A 68 10.69 8.49 -10.45
N TRP A 69 9.54 9.11 -10.21
CA TRP A 69 9.34 10.17 -9.23
C TRP A 69 8.78 9.70 -7.89
N GLY A 70 8.45 8.40 -7.74
CA GLY A 70 7.93 7.85 -6.49
C GLY A 70 6.62 8.49 -6.00
N LYS A 71 5.80 9.02 -6.91
CA LYS A 71 4.49 9.64 -6.62
C LYS A 71 3.36 8.62 -6.66
N THR A 72 3.59 7.42 -7.17
CA THR A 72 2.59 6.37 -7.25
C THR A 72 3.11 5.07 -6.65
N LEU A 73 2.39 4.54 -5.66
CA LEU A 73 2.68 3.26 -5.04
C LEU A 73 1.56 2.28 -5.34
N LYS A 74 1.92 1.04 -5.68
CA LYS A 74 0.99 -0.06 -5.87
C LYS A 74 1.15 -1.03 -4.73
N ILE A 75 0.03 -1.41 -4.13
CA ILE A 75 -0.05 -2.40 -3.07
C ILE A 75 -0.74 -3.63 -3.64
N ALA A 76 0.04 -4.67 -3.85
CA ALA A 76 -0.36 -5.89 -4.51
C ALA A 76 -0.48 -7.04 -3.50
N LYS A 77 -1.51 -7.87 -3.64
CA LYS A 77 -1.60 -9.16 -2.98
C LYS A 77 -0.82 -10.19 -3.80
N LEU A 78 -0.03 -11.00 -3.12
CA LEU A 78 0.80 -12.03 -3.74
C LEU A 78 0.15 -13.41 -3.66
N ASN A 79 0.50 -14.28 -4.60
CA ASN A 79 0.22 -15.72 -4.53
C ASN A 79 1.31 -16.44 -3.70
N VAL A 80 1.21 -17.77 -3.65
CA VAL A 80 2.09 -18.68 -2.91
C VAL A 80 3.51 -18.73 -3.44
N LEU A 81 3.67 -18.38 -4.71
CA LEU A 81 4.96 -18.37 -5.43
C LEU A 81 5.64 -17.00 -5.34
N GLY A 82 4.97 -16.00 -4.74
CA GLY A 82 5.47 -14.63 -4.65
C GLY A 82 5.09 -13.73 -5.84
N ASP A 83 4.31 -14.23 -6.80
CA ASP A 83 3.84 -13.44 -7.94
C ASP A 83 2.66 -12.53 -7.55
N VAL A 84 2.52 -11.43 -8.29
CA VAL A 84 1.39 -10.52 -8.14
C VAL A 84 0.10 -11.21 -8.57
N LYS A 85 -0.75 -11.54 -7.60
CA LYS A 85 -2.10 -12.10 -7.82
C LYS A 85 -3.10 -11.00 -8.17
N ALA A 86 -2.99 -9.85 -7.50
CA ALA A 86 -3.87 -8.71 -7.72
C ALA A 86 -3.28 -7.41 -7.19
N ILE A 87 -3.52 -6.29 -7.88
CA ILE A 87 -3.38 -4.96 -7.26
C ILE A 87 -4.62 -4.70 -6.42
N MET A 88 -4.43 -4.41 -5.13
CA MET A 88 -5.52 -4.14 -4.20
C MET A 88 -5.75 -2.63 -4.08
N TYR A 89 -4.65 -1.88 -3.92
CA TYR A 89 -4.69 -0.43 -3.74
C TYR A 89 -3.61 0.26 -4.57
N THR A 90 -3.91 1.46 -5.05
CA THR A 90 -2.92 2.41 -5.54
C THR A 90 -2.92 3.63 -4.63
N LEU A 91 -1.75 4.07 -4.20
CA LEU A 91 -1.57 5.36 -3.53
C LEU A 91 -0.98 6.34 -4.53
N SER A 92 -1.63 7.49 -4.69
CA SER A 92 -1.14 8.58 -5.53
C SER A 92 -0.86 9.81 -4.67
N PHE A 93 0.34 10.38 -4.78
CA PHE A 93 0.67 11.62 -4.11
C PHE A 93 0.11 12.80 -4.91
N GLU A 94 -0.96 13.39 -4.42
CA GLU A 94 -1.44 14.66 -4.96
C GLU A 94 -0.51 15.77 -4.45
N SER A 95 0.35 16.31 -5.33
CA SER A 95 0.96 17.61 -5.09
C SER A 95 -0.14 18.65 -5.24
N THR A 96 -0.41 19.43 -4.19
CA THR A 96 -1.29 20.59 -4.24
C THR A 96 -0.68 21.67 -5.14
N SER A 97 -0.72 21.46 -6.45
CA SER A 97 -0.56 22.50 -7.45
C SER A 97 -1.92 22.69 -8.12
N LYS A 98 -2.82 23.37 -7.42
CA LYS A 98 -3.91 24.08 -8.10
C LYS A 98 -3.25 25.22 -8.85
N THR A 99 -2.91 25.02 -10.12
CA THR A 99 -2.65 26.16 -11.00
C THR A 99 -4.02 26.73 -11.36
N PRO A 100 -4.38 27.97 -10.98
CA PRO A 100 -5.55 28.61 -11.56
C PRO A 100 -5.24 28.84 -13.03
N ILE A 101 -6.09 28.32 -13.92
CA ILE A 101 -6.08 28.74 -15.32
C ILE A 101 -6.49 30.22 -15.32
N GLN A 102 -5.62 31.07 -15.88
CA GLN A 102 -5.83 32.51 -16.08
C GLN A 102 -7.04 32.79 -16.97
#